data_AF-A0A9P8EUC4-F1
#
_entry.id   AF-A0A9P8EUC4-F1
#
_cell.length_a   1.000
_cell.length_b   1.000
_cell.length_c   1.000
_cell.angle_alpha   90.00
_cell.angle_beta   90.00
_cell.angle_gamma   90.00
#
_symmetry.space_group_name_H-M   'P 1'
#
loop_
_entity.id
_entity.type
_entity.pdbx_description
1 polymer ?
#
loop_
_entity_poly.entity_id
_entity_poly.type
_entity_poly.pdbx_seq_one_letter_code
_entity_poly.pdbx_strand_id
1 'polypeptide(L)'
;MSEATLSERGREMAQASLKARLQPLLSNIYHPQDNLNGIVDMGTAENHIMTKDVSDFANNKIRTTPRTFTYGEGPWGSKRLRTAMANHMNTYFHPFSDIQPDELVFANGITSLCELFGYAIGSPNDGILISRPSYQAFPADFGAKAGLKCVVVTLWLA
;
A
#
# COMPACT_ATOMS: atom_id res chain seq x y z
N MET A 1 28.40 -25.48 -5.18
CA MET A 1 27.13 -24.97 -4.64
C MET A 1 27.36 -23.51 -4.31
N SER A 2 26.84 -22.56 -5.10
CA SER A 2 27.09 -21.15 -4.84
C SER A 2 26.31 -20.73 -3.60
N GLU A 3 27.01 -20.36 -2.52
CA GLU A 3 26.42 -19.70 -1.37
C GLU A 3 25.66 -18.45 -1.84
N ALA A 4 24.44 -18.27 -1.33
CA ALA A 4 23.57 -17.18 -1.75
C ALA A 4 24.23 -15.81 -1.46
N THR A 5 24.32 -14.96 -2.49
CA THR A 5 24.92 -13.62 -2.48
C THR A 5 24.11 -12.55 -1.73
N LEU A 6 23.04 -12.94 -1.03
CA LEU A 6 22.17 -12.02 -0.31
C LEU A 6 22.79 -11.61 1.03
N SER A 7 22.56 -10.36 1.43
CA SER A 7 22.83 -9.91 2.81
C SER A 7 22.02 -10.73 3.81
N GLU A 8 22.39 -10.68 5.09
CA GLU A 8 21.66 -11.36 6.16
C GLU A 8 20.16 -11.05 6.16
N ARG A 9 19.80 -9.76 6.13
CA ARG A 9 18.40 -9.31 6.00
C ARG A 9 17.73 -9.84 4.72
N GLY A 10 18.46 -9.86 3.60
CA GLY A 10 17.94 -10.40 2.34
C GLY A 10 17.63 -11.90 2.43
N ARG A 11 18.46 -12.67 3.14
CA ARG A 11 18.22 -14.11 3.38
C ARG A 11 17.03 -14.33 4.30
N GLU A 12 16.91 -13.57 5.38
CA GLU A 12 15.77 -13.65 6.30
C GLU A 12 14.45 -13.37 5.58
N MET A 13 14.39 -12.29 4.80
CA MET A 13 13.19 -11.94 4.02
C MET A 13 12.86 -12.99 2.95
N ALA A 14 13.86 -13.60 2.33
CA ALA A 14 13.65 -14.63 1.32
C ALA A 14 12.99 -15.91 1.88
N GLN A 15 13.09 -16.16 3.19
CA GLN A 15 12.41 -17.29 3.83
C GLN A 15 10.88 -17.06 3.95
N ALA A 16 10.43 -15.81 4.01
CA ALA A 16 9.02 -15.45 4.09
C ALA A 16 8.40 -15.33 2.68
N SER A 17 7.92 -16.44 2.12
CA SER A 17 7.36 -16.45 0.76
C SER A 17 5.86 -16.12 0.74
N LEU A 18 5.52 -14.84 0.53
CA LEU A 18 4.15 -14.43 0.22
C LEU A 18 3.64 -15.17 -1.04
N LYS A 19 4.52 -15.38 -2.02
CA LYS A 19 4.22 -16.15 -3.23
C LYS A 19 3.73 -17.57 -2.87
N ALA A 20 4.42 -18.29 -2.00
CA ALA A 20 4.02 -19.65 -1.63
C ALA A 20 2.64 -19.67 -0.93
N ARG A 21 2.32 -18.62 -0.16
CA ARG A 21 1.02 -18.49 0.52
C ARG A 21 -0.12 -18.18 -0.45
N LEU A 22 0.11 -17.32 -1.44
CA LEU A 22 -0.92 -16.87 -2.38
C LEU A 22 -1.04 -17.75 -3.62
N GLN A 23 0.02 -18.46 -4.01
CA GLN A 23 0.06 -19.24 -5.24
C GLN A 23 -1.10 -20.26 -5.35
N PRO A 24 -1.44 -21.05 -4.31
CA PRO A 24 -2.56 -22.00 -4.40
C PRO A 24 -3.90 -21.33 -4.72
N LEU A 25 -4.15 -20.15 -4.14
CA LEU A 25 -5.33 -19.34 -4.41
C LEU A 25 -5.29 -18.82 -5.86
N LEU A 26 -4.21 -18.13 -6.23
CA LEU A 26 -4.07 -17.46 -7.51
C LEU A 26 -4.02 -18.42 -8.72
N SER A 27 -3.56 -19.67 -8.52
CA SER A 27 -3.49 -20.66 -9.60
C SER A 27 -4.80 -21.41 -9.85
N ASN A 28 -5.80 -21.24 -8.99
CA ASN A 28 -7.06 -21.97 -9.08
C ASN A 28 -8.26 -21.08 -8.76
N ILE A 29 -8.27 -19.84 -9.24
CA ILE A 29 -9.39 -18.92 -9.05
C ILE A 29 -10.62 -19.43 -9.81
N TYR A 30 -11.78 -19.31 -9.18
CA TYR A 30 -13.08 -19.60 -9.78
C TYR A 30 -13.32 -18.78 -11.06
N HIS A 31 -13.82 -19.43 -12.11
CA HIS A 31 -14.34 -18.76 -13.30
C HIS A 31 -15.68 -19.39 -13.71
N PRO A 32 -16.73 -18.59 -13.97
CA PRO A 32 -18.07 -19.12 -14.22
C PRO A 32 -18.23 -19.91 -15.52
N GLN A 33 -17.21 -19.96 -16.39
CA GLN A 33 -17.18 -20.83 -17.57
C GLN A 33 -15.97 -21.77 -17.60
N ASP A 34 -14.79 -21.26 -17.24
CA ASP A 34 -13.52 -21.96 -17.49
C ASP A 34 -13.01 -22.73 -16.27
N ASN A 35 -13.52 -22.43 -15.06
CA ASN A 35 -13.10 -23.08 -13.82
C ASN A 35 -14.21 -23.06 -12.76
N LEU A 36 -15.28 -23.82 -13.01
CA LEU A 36 -16.47 -23.87 -12.15
C LEU A 36 -16.19 -24.37 -10.72
N ASN A 37 -15.13 -25.15 -10.53
CA ASN A 37 -14.71 -25.72 -9.24
C ASN A 37 -13.52 -24.96 -8.63
N GLY A 38 -13.16 -23.80 -9.18
CA GLY A 38 -12.10 -22.96 -8.63
C GLY A 38 -12.48 -22.33 -7.30
N ILE A 39 -11.48 -21.74 -6.64
CA ILE A 39 -11.60 -21.05 -5.37
C ILE A 39 -12.26 -19.69 -5.59
N VAL A 40 -13.35 -19.45 -4.87
CA VAL A 40 -13.95 -18.10 -4.77
C VAL A 40 -13.16 -17.31 -3.73
N ASP A 41 -12.43 -16.28 -4.18
CA ASP A 41 -11.66 -15.42 -3.30
C ASP A 41 -12.59 -14.43 -2.56
N MET A 42 -12.66 -14.59 -1.24
CA MET A 42 -13.32 -13.66 -0.32
C MET A 42 -12.35 -13.11 0.73
N GLY A 43 -11.04 -13.40 0.59
CA GLY A 43 -10.00 -12.99 1.52
C GLY A 43 -9.24 -11.74 1.07
N THR A 44 -9.29 -11.42 -0.23
CA THR A 44 -8.64 -10.24 -0.80
C THR A 44 -9.57 -9.02 -0.74
N ALA A 45 -9.08 -7.94 -0.14
CA ALA A 45 -9.82 -6.68 -0.03
C ALA A 45 -9.68 -5.85 -1.32
N GLU A 46 -10.44 -6.22 -2.35
CA GLU A 46 -10.49 -5.51 -3.63
C GLU A 46 -11.86 -4.88 -3.90
N ASN A 47 -11.87 -3.69 -4.50
CA ASN A 47 -13.10 -3.02 -4.92
C ASN A 47 -13.39 -3.31 -6.40
N HIS A 48 -13.97 -4.48 -6.67
CA HIS A 48 -14.32 -4.89 -8.03
C HIS A 48 -15.41 -4.02 -8.68
N ILE A 49 -16.26 -3.37 -7.88
CA ILE A 49 -17.39 -2.56 -8.35
C ILE A 49 -16.91 -1.39 -9.23
N MET A 50 -15.74 -0.82 -8.92
CA MET A 50 -15.19 0.35 -9.63
C MET A 50 -14.27 0.00 -10.80
N THR A 51 -13.96 -1.27 -11.02
CA THR A 51 -12.92 -1.69 -11.99
C THR A 51 -13.21 -1.23 -13.41
N LYS A 52 -14.48 -1.33 -13.84
CA LYS A 52 -14.90 -0.87 -15.17
C LYS A 52 -14.72 0.64 -15.33
N ASP A 53 -15.21 1.43 -14.38
CA ASP A 53 -15.15 2.89 -14.47
C ASP A 53 -13.71 3.42 -14.43
N VAL A 54 -12.86 2.81 -13.59
CA VAL A 54 -11.43 3.15 -13.51
C VAL A 54 -10.72 2.79 -14.83
N SER A 55 -11.00 1.62 -15.40
CA SER A 55 -10.44 1.20 -16.69
C SER A 55 -10.88 2.15 -17.83
N ASP A 56 -12.17 2.45 -17.91
CA ASP A 56 -12.72 3.36 -18.91
C ASP A 56 -12.13 4.77 -18.77
N PHE A 57 -11.96 5.27 -17.55
CA PHE A 57 -11.29 6.54 -17.30
C PHE A 57 -9.83 6.51 -17.73
N ALA A 58 -9.09 5.46 -17.37
CA ALA A 58 -7.68 5.33 -17.72
C ALA A 58 -7.46 5.34 -19.24
N ASN A 59 -8.27 4.57 -19.97
CA ASN A 59 -8.16 4.46 -21.42
C ASN A 59 -8.59 5.72 -22.17
N ASN A 60 -9.58 6.46 -21.67
CA ASN A 60 -10.21 7.54 -22.43
C ASN A 60 -9.87 8.96 -21.93
N LYS A 61 -9.42 9.12 -20.69
CA LYS A 61 -9.28 10.43 -20.04
C LYS A 61 -7.85 10.76 -19.62
N ILE A 62 -6.99 9.77 -19.39
CA ILE A 62 -5.59 10.05 -19.07
C ILE A 62 -4.88 10.60 -20.32
N ARG A 63 -4.45 11.85 -20.24
CA ARG A 63 -3.65 12.51 -21.28
C ARG A 63 -2.25 12.75 -20.75
N THR A 64 -1.26 12.24 -21.45
CA THR A 64 0.15 12.45 -21.11
C THR A 64 0.76 13.54 -22.00
N THR A 65 1.84 14.13 -21.51
CA THR A 65 2.66 15.08 -22.26
C THR A 65 4.12 14.65 -22.11
N PRO A 66 5.07 15.15 -22.92
CA PRO A 66 6.49 14.84 -22.72
C PRO A 66 6.98 15.13 -21.29
N ARG A 67 6.45 16.19 -20.64
CA ARG A 67 6.74 16.52 -19.24
C ARG A 67 6.29 15.43 -18.26
N THR A 68 5.25 14.65 -18.59
CA THR A 68 4.79 13.52 -17.76
C THR A 68 5.87 12.45 -17.61
N PHE A 69 6.81 12.36 -18.55
CA PHE A 69 7.88 11.36 -18.57
C PHE A 69 9.23 11.92 -18.07
N THR A 70 9.21 13.05 -17.36
CA THR A 70 10.41 13.63 -16.73
C THR A 70 10.24 13.70 -15.22
N TYR A 71 11.31 14.05 -14.49
CA TYR A 71 11.22 14.33 -13.05
C TYR A 71 10.32 15.54 -12.72
N GLY A 72 9.87 16.31 -13.72
CA GLY A 72 8.89 17.37 -13.54
C GLY A 72 9.30 18.41 -12.50
N GLU A 73 8.56 18.45 -11.40
CA GLU A 73 8.73 19.38 -10.28
C GLU A 73 9.55 18.79 -9.13
N GLY A 74 10.21 17.64 -9.34
CA GLY A 74 11.02 16.95 -8.34
C GLY A 74 10.29 15.80 -7.63
N PRO A 75 10.86 15.27 -6.54
CA PRO A 75 10.41 14.02 -5.90
C PRO A 75 9.14 14.16 -5.04
N TRP A 76 8.54 15.35 -4.96
CA TRP A 76 7.45 15.67 -4.03
C TRP A 76 6.05 15.31 -4.56
N GLY A 77 5.96 14.87 -5.82
CA GLY A 77 4.71 14.79 -6.57
C GLY A 77 4.29 16.15 -7.13
N SER A 78 3.75 16.16 -8.35
CA SER A 78 3.39 17.41 -9.02
C SER A 78 2.36 18.22 -8.23
N LYS A 79 2.48 19.55 -8.23
CA LYS A 79 1.52 20.48 -7.61
C LYS A 79 0.09 20.20 -8.08
N ARG A 80 -0.10 19.91 -9.38
CA ARG A 80 -1.39 19.50 -9.93
C ARG A 80 -2.00 18.30 -9.17
N LEU A 81 -1.20 17.26 -8.91
CA LEU A 81 -1.64 16.08 -8.18
C LEU A 81 -1.94 16.41 -6.73
N ARG A 82 -1.06 17.14 -6.04
CA ARG A 82 -1.25 17.53 -4.64
C ARG A 82 -2.50 18.40 -4.47
N THR A 83 -2.74 19.37 -5.35
CA THR A 83 -3.96 20.19 -5.34
C THR A 83 -5.22 19.37 -5.59
N ALA A 84 -5.20 18.47 -6.58
CA ALA A 84 -6.36 17.61 -6.86
C ALA A 84 -6.71 16.70 -5.67
N MET A 85 -5.70 16.13 -5.00
CA MET A 85 -5.89 15.29 -3.83
C MET A 85 -6.39 16.08 -2.62
N ALA A 86 -5.80 17.24 -2.32
CA ALA A 86 -6.26 18.12 -1.25
C ALA A 86 -7.74 18.48 -1.44
N ASN A 87 -8.13 18.89 -2.66
CA ASN A 87 -9.51 19.20 -2.99
C ASN A 87 -10.43 17.97 -2.82
N HIS A 88 -9.99 16.78 -3.26
CA HIS A 88 -10.74 15.55 -3.08
C HIS A 88 -10.96 15.23 -1.59
N MET A 89 -9.90 15.30 -0.78
CA MET A 89 -9.99 15.04 0.66
C MET A 89 -10.90 16.04 1.37
N ASN A 90 -10.75 17.33 1.09
CA ASN A 90 -11.60 18.38 1.67
C ASN A 90 -13.08 18.23 1.25
N THR A 91 -13.34 17.79 0.01
CA THR A 91 -14.70 17.61 -0.51
C THR A 91 -15.42 16.40 0.09
N TYR A 92 -14.74 15.26 0.23
CA TYR A 92 -15.40 13.98 0.55
C TYR A 92 -15.16 13.48 1.97
N PHE A 93 -14.09 13.92 2.63
CA PHE A 93 -13.71 13.44 3.96
C PHE A 93 -13.92 14.48 5.07
N HIS A 94 -14.26 15.73 4.70
CA HIS A 94 -14.59 16.82 5.62
C HIS A 94 -13.64 16.94 6.82
N PRO A 95 -12.32 17.10 6.57
CA PRO A 95 -11.36 17.21 7.65
C PRO A 95 -11.67 18.43 8.53
N PHE A 96 -11.26 18.38 9.81
CA PHE A 96 -11.46 19.48 10.74
C PHE A 96 -10.84 20.80 10.27
N SER A 97 -9.68 20.72 9.60
CA SER A 97 -9.01 21.83 8.94
C SER A 97 -8.74 21.49 7.48
N ASP A 98 -8.85 22.49 6.59
CA ASP A 98 -8.59 22.32 5.16
C ASP A 98 -7.17 21.84 4.89
N ILE A 99 -7.05 20.68 4.25
CA ILE A 99 -5.77 20.10 3.83
C ILE A 99 -5.18 20.97 2.73
N GLN A 100 -3.94 21.41 2.91
CA GLN A 100 -3.20 22.18 1.91
C GLN A 100 -2.38 21.27 1.00
N PRO A 101 -2.18 21.64 -0.28
CA PRO A 101 -1.35 20.85 -1.19
C PRO A 101 0.09 20.63 -0.68
N ASP A 102 0.61 21.57 0.11
CA ASP A 102 1.97 21.50 0.66
C ASP A 102 2.11 20.58 1.88
N GLU A 103 1.00 20.05 2.40
CA GLU A 103 0.97 19.07 3.48
C GLU A 103 0.93 17.61 2.96
N LEU A 104 0.85 17.43 1.65
CA LEU A 104 0.70 16.12 1.01
C LEU A 104 2.02 15.59 0.44
N VAL A 105 2.33 14.35 0.78
CA VAL A 105 3.44 13.56 0.22
C VAL A 105 2.86 12.33 -0.48
N PHE A 106 3.44 11.99 -1.63
CA PHE A 106 3.06 10.80 -2.40
C PHE A 106 4.18 9.76 -2.37
N ALA A 107 3.79 8.50 -2.21
CA ALA A 107 4.66 7.35 -2.37
C ALA A 107 3.97 6.26 -3.21
N ASN A 108 4.69 5.19 -3.50
CA ASN A 108 4.24 4.02 -4.25
C ASN A 108 3.31 3.12 -3.42
N GLY A 109 2.19 3.67 -2.95
CA GLY A 109 1.16 2.98 -2.18
C GLY A 109 1.37 3.04 -0.66
N ILE A 110 0.39 2.50 0.06
CA ILE A 110 0.31 2.61 1.53
C ILE A 110 1.46 1.89 2.25
N THR A 111 1.93 0.76 1.76
CA THR A 111 3.09 0.04 2.33
C THR A 111 4.31 0.96 2.42
N SER A 112 4.64 1.68 1.35
CA SER A 112 5.78 2.62 1.37
C SER A 112 5.50 3.88 2.18
N LEU A 113 4.25 4.33 2.29
CA LEU A 113 3.89 5.40 3.23
C LEU A 113 4.06 4.96 4.69
N CYS A 114 3.68 3.74 5.06
CA CYS A 114 3.92 3.18 6.39
C CYS A 114 5.42 3.10 6.70
N GLU A 115 6.23 2.64 5.74
CA GLU A 115 7.69 2.64 5.88
C GLU A 115 8.24 4.05 6.13
N LEU A 116 7.88 5.02 5.29
CA LEU A 116 8.32 6.42 5.40
C LEU A 116 7.85 7.08 6.69
N PHE A 117 6.59 6.84 7.08
CA PHE A 117 6.05 7.32 8.34
C PHE A 117 6.84 6.75 9.51
N GLY A 118 7.12 5.44 9.49
CA GLY A 118 7.94 4.80 10.52
C GLY A 118 9.33 5.42 10.65
N TYR A 119 10.00 5.70 9.52
CA TYR A 119 11.29 6.42 9.52
C TYR A 119 11.21 7.82 10.12
N ALA A 120 10.08 8.51 9.96
CA ALA A 120 9.90 9.87 10.43
C ALA A 120 9.61 9.95 11.94
N ILE A 121 8.94 8.93 12.51
CA ILE A 121 8.43 9.00 13.89
C ILE A 121 9.25 8.22 14.93
N GLY A 122 10.19 7.37 14.52
CA GLY A 122 10.95 6.57 15.47
C GLY A 122 12.25 6.00 14.90
N SER A 123 13.05 5.45 15.81
CA SER A 123 14.31 4.77 15.51
C SER A 123 14.14 3.25 15.49
N PRO A 124 15.07 2.50 14.88
CA PRO A 124 15.05 1.05 14.94
C PRO A 124 14.93 0.54 16.39
N ASN A 125 14.02 -0.40 16.61
CA ASN A 125 13.60 -0.98 17.90
C ASN A 125 12.58 -0.18 18.73
N ASP A 126 12.22 1.04 18.34
CA ASP A 126 11.10 1.75 18.97
C ASP A 126 9.77 1.04 18.67
N GLY A 127 8.78 1.27 19.55
CA GLY A 127 7.45 0.66 19.45
C GLY A 127 6.41 1.59 18.83
N ILE A 128 5.55 1.05 17.95
CA ILE A 128 4.32 1.70 17.49
C ILE A 128 3.11 0.91 18.00
N LEU A 129 2.19 1.58 18.69
CA LEU A 129 0.98 0.95 19.22
C LEU A 129 -0.04 0.73 18.11
N ILE A 130 -0.56 -0.50 17.98
CA ILE A 130 -1.56 -0.87 16.97
C ILE A 130 -2.75 -1.56 17.65
N SER A 131 -3.96 -1.05 17.45
CA SER A 131 -5.18 -1.65 18.00
C SER A 131 -5.50 -3.00 17.36
N ARG A 132 -6.09 -3.93 18.10
CA ARG A 132 -6.65 -5.17 17.54
C ARG A 132 -8.17 -5.09 17.36
N PRO A 133 -8.73 -5.67 16.28
CA PRO A 133 -8.02 -6.26 15.13
C PRO A 133 -7.38 -5.19 14.23
N SER A 134 -6.32 -5.56 13.50
CA SER A 134 -5.62 -4.66 12.58
C SER A 134 -5.26 -5.34 11.26
N TYR A 135 -4.85 -4.53 10.28
CA TYR A 135 -4.25 -5.01 9.05
C TYR A 135 -3.00 -5.86 9.34
N GLN A 136 -2.97 -7.07 8.77
CA GLN A 136 -1.95 -8.07 9.08
C GLN A 136 -0.54 -7.70 8.62
N ALA A 137 -0.40 -6.79 7.63
CA ALA A 137 0.92 -6.46 7.08
C ALA A 137 1.61 -5.31 7.80
N PHE A 138 0.95 -4.60 8.73
CA PHE A 138 1.59 -3.52 9.49
C PHE A 138 2.93 -3.89 10.14
N PRO A 139 3.12 -5.08 10.76
CA PRO A 139 4.43 -5.48 11.27
C PRO A 139 5.52 -5.51 10.19
N ALA A 140 5.19 -5.90 8.97
CA ALA A 140 6.13 -5.86 7.85
C ALA A 140 6.31 -4.44 7.31
N ASP A 141 5.22 -3.71 7.10
CA ASP A 141 5.24 -2.34 6.54
C ASP A 141 6.02 -1.36 7.44
N PHE A 142 5.87 -1.44 8.77
CA PHE A 142 6.64 -0.62 9.72
C PHE A 142 7.99 -1.25 10.12
N GLY A 143 8.10 -2.58 10.09
CA GLY A 143 9.26 -3.28 10.64
C GLY A 143 10.37 -3.55 9.63
N ALA A 144 10.05 -3.88 8.37
CA ALA A 144 11.03 -4.42 7.43
C ALA A 144 12.17 -3.44 7.10
N LYS A 145 11.85 -2.15 6.97
CA LYS A 145 12.82 -1.10 6.65
C LYS A 145 13.05 -0.12 7.79
N ALA A 146 11.97 0.43 8.34
CA ALA A 146 12.07 1.41 9.44
C ALA A 146 12.48 0.77 10.77
N GLY A 147 12.29 -0.55 10.95
CA GLY A 147 12.74 -1.26 12.15
C GLY A 147 11.87 -1.01 13.39
N LEU A 148 10.67 -0.45 13.22
CA LEU A 148 9.72 -0.27 14.31
C LEU A 148 9.06 -1.60 14.70
N LYS A 149 8.74 -1.73 15.98
CA LYS A 149 8.04 -2.89 16.54
C LYS A 149 6.56 -2.55 16.71
N CYS A 150 5.70 -3.25 15.98
CA CYS A 150 4.26 -3.16 16.22
C CYS A 150 3.91 -3.79 17.57
N VAL A 151 3.47 -2.98 18.52
CA VAL A 151 3.00 -3.42 19.85
C VAL A 151 1.48 -3.41 19.83
N VAL A 152 0.88 -4.59 19.95
CA VAL A 152 -0.57 -4.72 19.86
C VAL A 152 -1.26 -4.30 21.15
N VAL A 153 -2.33 -3.50 21.02
CA VAL A 153 -3.19 -3.09 22.13
C VAL A 153 -4.61 -3.59 21.91
N THR A 154 -5.23 -4.11 22.95
CA THR A 154 -6.62 -4.59 22.89
C THR A 154 -7.54 -3.42 23.22
N LEU A 155 -8.44 -3.10 22.30
CA LEU A 155 -9.52 -2.18 22.61
C LEU A 155 -10.60 -2.97 23.35
N TRP A 156 -10.93 -2.54 24.57
CA TRP A 156 -12.11 -3.04 25.27
C TRP A 156 -13.33 -2.45 24.57
N LEU A 157 -14.24 -3.31 24.12
CA LEU A 157 -15.58 -2.88 23.71
C LEU A 157 -16.25 -2.29 24.96
N ALA A 158 -16.45 -0.97 24.97
CA ALA A 158 -17.32 -0.31 25.93
C ALA A 158 -18.79 -0.57 25.56
#